data_AF-A0A7W8UKE7-F1
#
_entry.id   AF-A0A7W8UKE7-F1
#
_cell.length_a   1.000
_cell.length_b   1.000
_cell.length_c   1.000
_cell.angle_alpha   90.00
_cell.angle_beta   90.00
_cell.angle_gamma   90.00
#
_symmetry.space_group_name_H-M   'P 1'
#
loop_
_entity.id
_entity.type
_entity.pdbx_description
1 polymer ?
#
loop_
_entity_poly.entity_id
_entity_poly.type
_entity_poly.pdbx_seq_one_letter_code
_entity_poly.pdbx_strand_id
1 'polypeptide(L)'
;MSRQVQGYVYLTLAMLTVGSTVIASKLIAAGLAPFTATALRFALAFPVFLVLMRATGARLPKLPRRDRLILIIQAGAGSVGYTTLLISGLSLTSAADAGVIIGTLPVVSAAISILLLGERPQRGLLLAVALATAGVLSIAFKPEAAGGSLAGNMLILLAVVCEGLFILLNKRLTVDIPPLAQSTLMTGIGFAVAVIPAVFEAPSAQGFSASAAAAVVYYVGADRRRLPALVCGGRKGERHGSLAFYRARAGVRRRARLRHARRADRRQPTCRYCQRACRGARARSGWKSHSNSAGRGEIGMRFNHSAALWQTFPELRAGALYATGIDANVDVEASITSFGAIAEARLDGAQESEFPEIRAWRRGFSLMGLKPTQYRSASEALLRRFRQEHTLPRLHPLVDLCNAASLAFAIPIAVFDVEKIAGDLEVRPATGDETYLTFGGDIEHPEPNEVIFADGEARAHARRWTNRQSGLSAVRQTTRSVLIVAEALHASAEADIGRLVSTLADQLAKAWPAAPKAALLSAASPHFEV
;
A
#
# COMPACT_ATOMS: atom_id res chain seq x y z
N MET A 1 21.58 -10.15 12.56
CA MET A 1 21.44 -9.58 11.19
C MET A 1 20.25 -8.64 11.16
N SER A 2 20.40 -7.41 10.66
CA SER A 2 19.26 -6.50 10.48
C SER A 2 18.30 -7.05 9.41
N ARG A 3 17.00 -6.71 9.51
CA ARG A 3 15.98 -7.11 8.52
C ARG A 3 16.32 -6.64 7.10
N GLN A 4 17.04 -5.53 6.96
CA GLN A 4 17.53 -5.02 5.68
C GLN A 4 18.60 -5.94 5.07
N VAL A 5 19.57 -6.37 5.86
CA VAL A 5 20.61 -7.31 5.39
C VAL A 5 19.99 -8.66 5.01
N GLN A 6 19.01 -9.16 5.78
CA GLN A 6 18.24 -10.35 5.41
C GLN A 6 17.52 -10.18 4.08
N GLY A 7 16.89 -9.02 3.86
CA GLY A 7 16.23 -8.69 2.59
C GLY A 7 17.19 -8.68 1.41
N TYR A 8 18.35 -8.05 1.54
CA TYR A 8 19.38 -8.05 0.49
C TYR A 8 19.90 -9.46 0.20
N VAL A 9 20.16 -10.27 1.24
CA VAL A 9 20.59 -11.66 1.06
C VAL A 9 19.52 -12.47 0.33
N TYR A 10 18.24 -12.37 0.69
CA TYR A 10 17.17 -13.07 0.00
C TYR A 10 16.99 -12.61 -1.45
N LEU A 11 17.14 -11.32 -1.72
CA LEU A 11 17.05 -10.78 -3.07
C LEU A 11 18.21 -11.28 -3.94
N THR A 12 19.45 -11.24 -3.43
CA THR A 12 20.63 -11.76 -4.13
C THR A 12 20.49 -13.25 -4.42
N LEU A 13 20.10 -14.05 -3.42
CA LEU A 13 19.86 -15.48 -3.61
C LEU A 13 18.75 -15.76 -4.63
N ALA A 14 17.68 -14.97 -4.63
CA ALA A 14 16.62 -15.08 -5.62
C ALA A 14 17.12 -14.74 -7.02
N MET A 15 17.87 -13.66 -7.21
CA MET A 15 18.41 -13.25 -8.52
C MET A 15 19.45 -14.25 -9.06
N LEU A 16 20.31 -14.80 -8.21
CA LEU A 16 21.24 -15.88 -8.59
C LEU A 16 20.48 -17.14 -9.03
N THR A 17 19.41 -17.47 -8.32
CA THR A 17 18.56 -18.62 -8.68
C THR A 17 17.83 -18.37 -10.00
N VAL A 18 17.34 -17.15 -10.24
CA VAL A 18 16.69 -16.79 -11.52
C VAL A 18 17.69 -16.83 -12.67
N GLY A 19 18.89 -16.28 -12.54
CA GLY A 19 19.91 -16.29 -13.60
C GLY A 19 20.35 -17.71 -14.00
N SER A 20 20.56 -18.58 -13.01
CA SER A 20 20.93 -19.99 -13.25
C SER A 20 19.83 -20.81 -13.94
N THR A 21 18.56 -20.37 -13.90
CA THR A 21 17.47 -21.04 -14.64
C THR A 21 17.61 -20.97 -16.16
N VAL A 22 18.36 -20.01 -16.71
CA VAL A 22 18.64 -19.94 -18.15
C VAL A 22 19.49 -21.13 -18.60
N ILE A 23 20.53 -21.46 -17.81
CA ILE A 23 21.38 -22.63 -18.05
C ILE A 23 20.57 -23.92 -17.91
N ALA A 24 19.77 -24.02 -16.84
CA ALA A 24 18.87 -25.17 -16.66
C ALA A 24 17.88 -25.31 -17.84
N SER A 25 17.34 -24.21 -18.37
CA SER A 25 16.44 -24.21 -19.53
C SER A 25 17.15 -24.67 -20.81
N LYS A 26 18.44 -24.33 -20.99
CA LYS A 26 19.25 -24.81 -22.11
C LYS A 26 19.50 -26.31 -22.04
N LEU A 27 19.74 -26.85 -20.84
CA LEU A 27 19.88 -28.29 -20.62
C LEU A 27 18.57 -29.04 -20.87
N ILE A 28 17.44 -28.46 -20.48
CA ILE A 28 16.10 -28.99 -20.78
C ILE A 28 15.86 -29.01 -22.29
N ALA A 29 16.16 -27.90 -22.98
CA ALA A 29 15.99 -27.76 -24.43
C ALA A 29 16.75 -28.80 -25.25
N ALA A 30 17.81 -29.40 -24.68
CA ALA A 30 18.61 -30.42 -25.34
C ALA A 30 18.01 -31.84 -25.28
N GLY A 31 17.01 -32.08 -24.42
CA GLY A 31 16.50 -33.44 -24.19
C GLY A 31 15.01 -33.56 -23.89
N LEU A 32 14.25 -32.46 -23.82
CA LEU A 32 12.81 -32.48 -23.58
C LEU A 32 12.09 -31.46 -24.47
N ALA A 33 10.92 -31.86 -24.94
CA ALA A 33 10.02 -30.95 -25.63
C ALA A 33 9.53 -29.85 -24.65
N PRO A 34 9.38 -28.59 -25.12
CA PRO A 34 9.12 -27.43 -24.26
C PRO A 34 7.86 -27.51 -23.38
N PHE A 35 6.73 -27.98 -23.93
CA PHE A 35 5.50 -28.12 -23.14
C PHE A 35 5.58 -29.32 -22.21
N THR A 36 6.20 -30.42 -22.65
CA THR A 36 6.45 -31.61 -21.80
C THR A 36 7.30 -31.25 -20.58
N ALA A 37 8.40 -30.51 -20.75
CA ALA A 37 9.22 -30.05 -19.65
C ALA A 37 8.48 -29.11 -18.69
N THR A 38 7.69 -28.19 -19.25
CA THR A 38 6.87 -27.24 -18.47
C THR A 38 5.78 -27.96 -17.67
N ALA A 39 5.11 -28.95 -18.25
CA ALA A 39 4.12 -29.77 -17.59
C ALA A 39 4.72 -30.62 -16.46
N LEU A 40 5.86 -31.28 -16.69
CA LEU A 40 6.58 -32.06 -15.67
C LEU A 40 7.00 -31.19 -14.49
N ARG A 41 7.52 -29.99 -14.77
CA ARG A 41 7.88 -29.03 -13.73
C ARG A 41 6.68 -28.67 -12.85
N PHE A 42 5.54 -28.33 -13.45
CA PHE A 42 4.35 -28.01 -12.65
C PHE A 42 3.77 -29.23 -11.95
N ALA A 43 3.85 -30.42 -12.54
CA ALA A 43 3.44 -31.67 -11.91
C ALA A 43 4.23 -31.97 -10.62
N LEU A 44 5.54 -31.67 -10.62
CA LEU A 44 6.40 -31.83 -9.45
C LEU A 44 6.23 -30.69 -8.43
N ALA A 45 6.07 -29.45 -8.89
CA ALA A 45 5.96 -28.28 -8.03
C ALA A 45 4.59 -28.16 -7.33
N PHE A 46 3.50 -28.54 -8.01
CA PHE A 46 2.14 -28.33 -7.52
C PHE A 46 1.83 -29.08 -6.21
N PRO A 47 2.18 -30.38 -6.05
CA PRO A 47 1.99 -31.09 -4.78
C PRO A 47 2.76 -30.44 -3.64
N VAL A 48 4.00 -30.00 -3.88
CA VAL A 48 4.83 -29.32 -2.86
C VAL A 48 4.17 -28.03 -2.40
N PHE A 49 3.70 -27.19 -3.33
CA PHE A 49 2.99 -25.96 -2.98
C PHE A 49 1.66 -26.22 -2.28
N LEU A 50 0.93 -27.25 -2.70
CA LEU A 50 -0.34 -27.64 -2.08
C LEU A 50 -0.15 -28.11 -0.64
N VAL A 51 0.88 -28.94 -0.38
CA VAL A 51 1.25 -29.39 0.97
C VAL A 51 1.69 -28.23 1.83
N LEU A 52 2.57 -27.35 1.32
CA LEU A 52 3.00 -26.15 2.05
C LEU A 52 1.82 -25.22 2.38
N MET A 53 0.92 -24.99 1.44
CA MET A 53 -0.27 -24.15 1.63
C MET A 53 -1.18 -24.72 2.74
N ARG A 54 -1.37 -26.04 2.76
CA ARG A 54 -2.13 -26.73 3.82
C ARG A 54 -1.42 -26.66 5.17
N ALA A 55 -0.11 -26.92 5.21
CA ALA A 55 0.69 -26.92 6.44
C ALA A 55 0.76 -25.53 7.10
N THR A 56 0.80 -24.46 6.31
CA THR A 56 0.84 -23.08 6.84
C THR A 56 -0.56 -22.49 7.11
N GLY A 57 -1.64 -23.23 6.85
CA GLY A 57 -3.01 -22.73 7.01
C GLY A 57 -3.38 -21.58 6.07
N ALA A 58 -2.68 -21.42 4.95
CA ALA A 58 -2.91 -20.32 4.02
C ALA A 58 -4.23 -20.52 3.27
N ARG A 59 -5.21 -19.63 3.50
CA ARG A 59 -6.54 -19.74 2.88
C ARG A 59 -6.58 -19.04 1.52
N LEU A 60 -7.27 -19.67 0.57
CA LEU A 60 -7.58 -19.09 -0.73
C LEU A 60 -8.70 -18.03 -0.59
N PRO A 61 -8.46 -16.77 -1.00
CA PRO A 61 -9.51 -15.76 -0.96
C PRO A 61 -10.57 -16.04 -2.03
N LYS A 62 -11.80 -15.52 -1.82
CA LYS A 62 -12.86 -15.58 -2.83
C LYS A 62 -12.54 -14.62 -3.97
N LEU A 63 -12.18 -15.16 -5.14
CA LEU A 63 -11.77 -14.36 -6.29
C LEU A 63 -12.98 -13.99 -7.17
N PRO A 64 -13.15 -12.71 -7.54
CA PRO A 64 -14.16 -12.31 -8.52
C PRO A 64 -13.83 -12.90 -9.89
N ARG A 65 -14.84 -13.07 -10.77
CA ARG A 65 -14.66 -13.65 -12.12
C ARG A 65 -13.57 -12.94 -12.94
N ARG A 66 -13.45 -11.62 -12.77
CA ARG A 66 -12.40 -10.81 -13.42
C ARG A 66 -11.00 -11.23 -12.98
N ASP A 67 -10.76 -11.35 -11.69
CA ASP A 67 -9.44 -11.70 -11.15
C ASP A 67 -9.08 -13.14 -11.49
N ARG A 68 -10.07 -14.05 -11.53
CA ARG A 68 -9.87 -15.41 -12.07
C ARG A 68 -9.39 -15.39 -13.52
N LEU A 69 -10.01 -14.56 -14.37
CA LEU A 69 -9.60 -14.43 -15.76
C LEU A 69 -8.18 -13.85 -15.88
N ILE A 70 -7.87 -12.81 -15.10
CA ILE A 70 -6.52 -12.22 -15.04
C ILE A 70 -5.50 -13.28 -14.61
N LEU A 71 -5.78 -14.08 -13.59
CA LEU A 71 -4.90 -15.15 -13.12
C LEU A 71 -4.69 -16.25 -14.17
N ILE A 72 -5.73 -16.60 -14.94
CA ILE A 72 -5.60 -17.59 -16.02
C ILE A 72 -4.70 -17.05 -17.14
N ILE A 73 -4.94 -15.80 -17.57
CA ILE A 73 -4.10 -15.15 -18.59
C ILE A 73 -2.67 -14.98 -18.08
N GLN A 74 -2.51 -14.60 -16.81
CA GLN A 74 -1.21 -14.42 -16.16
C GLN A 74 -0.43 -15.74 -16.07
N ALA A 75 -1.07 -16.85 -15.68
CA ALA A 75 -0.42 -18.16 -15.65
C ALA A 75 -0.10 -18.68 -17.06
N GLY A 76 -1.03 -18.48 -18.01
CA GLY A 76 -0.84 -18.87 -19.41
C GLY A 76 0.33 -18.13 -20.06
N ALA A 77 0.33 -16.80 -20.01
CA ALA A 77 1.41 -15.99 -20.59
C ALA A 77 2.71 -16.14 -19.79
N GLY A 78 2.66 -15.90 -18.47
CA GLY A 78 3.84 -15.78 -17.62
C GLY A 78 4.48 -17.07 -17.19
N SER A 79 3.69 -18.11 -16.93
CA SER A 79 4.22 -19.37 -16.38
C SER A 79 4.45 -20.40 -17.50
N VAL A 80 3.49 -20.56 -18.41
CA VAL A 80 3.59 -21.49 -19.53
C VAL A 80 4.30 -20.85 -20.73
N GLY A 81 3.81 -19.70 -21.20
CA GLY A 81 4.30 -19.01 -22.39
C GLY A 81 5.78 -18.64 -22.28
N TYR A 82 6.16 -17.94 -21.21
CA TYR A 82 7.56 -17.60 -20.92
C TYR A 82 8.47 -18.83 -20.96
N THR A 83 8.15 -19.87 -20.17
CA THR A 83 9.01 -21.05 -20.02
C THR A 83 9.14 -21.81 -21.35
N THR A 84 8.04 -21.98 -22.07
CA THR A 84 8.03 -22.71 -23.36
C THR A 84 8.85 -21.95 -24.40
N LEU A 85 8.59 -20.65 -24.58
CA LEU A 85 9.32 -19.80 -25.52
C LEU A 85 10.81 -19.68 -25.16
N LEU A 86 11.13 -19.65 -23.87
CA LEU A 86 12.51 -19.65 -23.39
C LEU A 86 13.24 -20.95 -23.76
N ILE A 87 12.63 -22.12 -23.53
CA ILE A 87 13.21 -23.42 -23.87
C ILE A 87 13.37 -23.54 -25.40
N SER A 88 12.32 -23.20 -26.18
CA SER A 88 12.38 -23.20 -27.65
C SER A 88 13.38 -22.20 -28.22
N GLY A 89 13.51 -21.02 -27.62
CA GLY A 89 14.52 -20.04 -28.02
C GLY A 89 15.93 -20.57 -27.76
N LEU A 90 16.14 -21.17 -26.58
CA LEU A 90 17.42 -21.74 -26.18
C LEU A 90 17.80 -22.99 -26.96
N SER A 91 16.89 -23.72 -27.61
CA SER A 91 17.30 -24.77 -28.56
C SER A 91 17.94 -24.18 -29.82
N LEU A 92 17.69 -22.91 -30.14
CA LEU A 92 18.15 -22.23 -31.36
C LEU A 92 19.19 -21.13 -31.11
N THR A 93 19.39 -20.71 -29.85
CA THR A 93 20.36 -19.66 -29.49
C THR A 93 21.24 -20.03 -28.31
N SER A 94 22.30 -19.26 -28.08
CA SER A 94 23.22 -19.45 -26.96
C SER A 94 22.60 -18.97 -25.64
N ALA A 95 23.06 -19.52 -24.51
CA ALA A 95 22.63 -19.02 -23.20
C ALA A 95 23.13 -17.59 -22.91
N ALA A 96 24.24 -17.19 -23.54
CA ALA A 96 24.80 -15.85 -23.43
C ALA A 96 23.87 -14.82 -24.12
N ASP A 97 23.47 -15.08 -25.36
CA ASP A 97 22.57 -14.19 -26.11
C ASP A 97 21.20 -14.09 -25.42
N ALA A 98 20.66 -15.24 -24.98
CA ALA A 98 19.42 -15.27 -24.21
C ALA A 98 19.52 -14.48 -22.91
N GLY A 99 20.64 -14.58 -22.19
CA GLY A 99 20.88 -13.83 -20.95
C GLY A 99 20.80 -12.31 -21.15
N VAL A 100 21.36 -11.78 -22.23
CA VAL A 100 21.30 -10.34 -22.48
C VAL A 100 19.93 -9.87 -22.95
N ILE A 101 19.24 -10.66 -23.78
CA ILE A 101 17.86 -10.36 -24.19
C ILE A 101 16.94 -10.34 -22.96
N ILE A 102 17.07 -11.31 -22.05
CA ILE A 102 16.34 -11.35 -20.77
C ILE A 102 16.64 -10.11 -19.92
N GLY A 103 17.87 -9.59 -19.98
CA GLY A 103 18.29 -8.35 -19.33
C GLY A 103 17.44 -7.12 -19.70
N THR A 104 16.69 -7.15 -20.81
CA THR A 104 15.78 -6.05 -21.20
C THR A 104 14.38 -6.12 -20.61
N LEU A 105 14.11 -7.07 -19.73
CA LEU A 105 12.83 -7.16 -19.03
C LEU A 105 12.36 -5.82 -18.42
N PRO A 106 13.21 -4.97 -17.80
CA PRO A 106 12.77 -3.67 -17.30
C PRO A 106 12.24 -2.74 -18.41
N VAL A 107 12.83 -2.78 -19.60
CA VAL A 107 12.46 -1.98 -20.76
C VAL A 107 11.14 -2.44 -21.35
N VAL A 108 11.01 -3.75 -21.57
CA VAL A 108 9.79 -4.36 -22.09
C VAL A 108 8.64 -4.15 -21.10
N SER A 109 8.88 -4.35 -19.80
CA SER A 109 7.88 -4.06 -18.76
C SER A 109 7.49 -2.58 -18.73
N ALA A 110 8.42 -1.65 -18.95
CA ALA A 110 8.11 -0.22 -19.03
C ALA A 110 7.24 0.11 -20.25
N ALA A 111 7.59 -0.41 -21.43
CA ALA A 111 6.82 -0.22 -22.66
C ALA A 111 5.39 -0.78 -22.52
N ILE A 112 5.25 -1.98 -21.96
CA ILE A 112 3.94 -2.58 -21.69
C ILE A 112 3.19 -1.73 -20.64
N SER A 113 3.86 -1.17 -19.63
CA SER A 113 3.22 -0.25 -18.65
C SER A 113 2.64 0.99 -19.34
N ILE A 114 3.40 1.62 -20.24
CA ILE A 114 2.93 2.79 -21.00
C ILE A 114 1.71 2.40 -21.86
N LEU A 115 1.79 1.28 -22.58
CA LEU A 115 0.74 0.87 -23.51
C LEU A 115 -0.54 0.37 -22.83
N LEU A 116 -0.42 -0.44 -21.75
CA LEU A 116 -1.57 -1.00 -21.04
C LEU A 116 -2.11 -0.07 -19.95
N LEU A 117 -1.25 0.61 -19.18
CA LEU A 117 -1.65 1.42 -18.02
C LEU A 117 -1.80 2.91 -18.36
N GLY A 118 -1.25 3.39 -19.49
CA GLY A 118 -1.33 4.80 -19.89
C GLY A 118 -0.46 5.72 -19.02
N GLU A 119 0.54 5.17 -18.33
CA GLU A 119 1.44 5.92 -17.46
C GLU A 119 2.43 6.75 -18.30
N ARG A 120 2.68 8.02 -17.90
CA ARG A 120 3.69 8.88 -18.55
C ARG A 120 5.08 8.53 -18.01
N PRO A 121 6.04 8.09 -18.86
CA PRO A 121 7.35 7.66 -18.39
C PRO A 121 8.19 8.85 -17.90
N GLN A 122 8.85 8.68 -16.75
CA GLN A 122 9.85 9.64 -16.26
C GLN A 122 11.09 9.63 -17.18
N ARG A 123 11.76 10.77 -17.36
CA ARG A 123 12.94 10.92 -18.25
C ARG A 123 14.05 9.88 -17.98
N GLY A 124 14.27 9.49 -16.73
CA GLY A 124 15.25 8.45 -16.38
C GLY A 124 14.88 7.04 -16.85
N LEU A 125 13.58 6.72 -16.96
CA LEU A 125 13.12 5.44 -17.50
C LEU A 125 13.37 5.36 -19.01
N LEU A 126 13.18 6.47 -19.73
CA LEU A 126 13.49 6.56 -21.16
C LEU A 126 14.98 6.36 -21.44
N LEU A 127 15.87 6.89 -20.59
CA LEU A 127 17.31 6.65 -20.70
C LEU A 127 17.68 5.18 -20.45
N ALA A 128 17.09 4.55 -19.43
CA ALA A 128 17.30 3.12 -19.17
C ALA A 128 16.79 2.25 -20.33
N VAL A 129 15.64 2.61 -20.91
CA VAL A 129 15.08 1.99 -22.12
C VAL A 129 16.05 2.11 -23.30
N ALA A 130 16.60 3.30 -23.55
CA ALA A 130 17.56 3.53 -24.63
C ALA A 130 18.85 2.69 -24.44
N LEU A 131 19.42 2.68 -23.23
CA LEU A 131 20.63 1.92 -22.92
C LEU A 131 20.44 0.40 -23.05
N ALA A 132 19.33 -0.16 -22.54
CA ALA A 132 19.09 -1.60 -22.67
C ALA A 132 18.74 -2.01 -24.11
N THR A 133 18.07 -1.13 -24.88
CA THR A 133 17.83 -1.33 -26.31
C THR A 133 19.16 -1.35 -27.08
N ALA A 134 20.09 -0.43 -26.77
CA ALA A 134 21.43 -0.43 -27.35
C ALA A 134 22.20 -1.71 -26.99
N GLY A 135 22.09 -2.18 -25.74
CA GLY A 135 22.68 -3.45 -25.31
C GLY A 135 22.18 -4.66 -26.10
N VAL A 136 20.86 -4.79 -26.30
CA VAL A 136 20.30 -5.89 -27.10
C VAL A 136 20.64 -5.78 -28.58
N LEU A 137 20.59 -4.58 -29.16
CA LEU A 137 20.98 -4.37 -30.55
C LEU A 137 22.45 -4.72 -30.78
N SER A 138 23.34 -4.40 -29.84
CA SER A 138 24.78 -4.75 -29.96
C SER A 138 25.05 -6.25 -30.07
N ILE A 139 24.13 -7.07 -29.56
CA ILE A 139 24.21 -8.54 -29.62
C ILE A 139 23.48 -9.08 -30.84
N ALA A 140 22.32 -8.51 -31.17
CA ALA A 140 21.59 -8.86 -32.38
C ALA A 140 22.40 -8.63 -33.67
N PHE A 141 23.33 -7.66 -33.68
CA PHE A 141 24.20 -7.36 -34.82
C PHE A 141 25.55 -8.12 -34.84
N LYS A 142 25.81 -9.05 -33.89
CA LYS A 142 26.91 -10.01 -33.98
C LYS A 142 26.44 -11.48 -33.82
N PRO A 143 25.59 -12.01 -34.73
CA PRO A 143 25.09 -13.38 -34.62
C PRO A 143 26.19 -14.44 -34.81
N GLU A 144 27.23 -14.12 -35.59
CA GLU A 144 28.21 -15.09 -36.11
C GLU A 144 29.30 -15.50 -35.10
N ALA A 145 29.43 -14.81 -33.96
CA ALA A 145 30.50 -15.10 -33.00
C ALA A 145 30.17 -16.24 -32.01
N ALA A 146 28.90 -16.67 -31.88
CA ALA A 146 28.48 -17.59 -30.81
C ALA A 146 27.38 -18.61 -31.17
N GLY A 147 27.09 -18.85 -32.47
CA GLY A 147 26.18 -19.91 -32.91
C GLY A 147 24.69 -19.67 -32.60
N GLY A 148 24.27 -18.41 -32.42
CA GLY A 148 22.89 -18.05 -32.12
C GLY A 148 22.05 -17.70 -33.36
N SER A 149 20.87 -18.30 -33.51
CA SER A 149 19.93 -17.98 -34.59
C SER A 149 19.06 -16.76 -34.26
N LEU A 150 18.78 -15.92 -35.27
CA LEU A 150 17.83 -14.80 -35.16
C LEU A 150 16.43 -15.28 -34.71
N ALA A 151 16.00 -16.45 -35.19
CA ALA A 151 14.73 -17.05 -34.80
C ALA A 151 14.71 -17.40 -33.30
N GLY A 152 15.82 -17.95 -32.79
CA GLY A 152 15.98 -18.19 -31.36
C GLY A 152 15.90 -16.91 -30.54
N ASN A 153 16.61 -15.86 -30.96
CA ASN A 153 16.60 -14.56 -30.29
C ASN A 153 15.20 -13.92 -30.25
N MET A 154 14.41 -14.05 -31.32
CA MET A 154 13.02 -13.56 -31.37
C MET A 154 12.10 -14.33 -30.42
N LEU A 155 12.28 -15.65 -30.28
CA LEU A 155 11.54 -16.45 -29.31
C LEU A 155 11.86 -16.03 -27.86
N ILE A 156 13.14 -15.77 -27.56
CA ILE A 156 13.54 -15.26 -26.23
C ILE A 156 12.92 -13.87 -25.98
N LEU A 157 12.93 -12.98 -26.96
CA LEU A 157 12.30 -11.66 -26.83
C LEU A 157 10.79 -11.77 -26.55
N LEU A 158 10.09 -12.67 -27.24
CA LEU A 158 8.68 -12.94 -26.99
C LEU A 158 8.44 -13.52 -25.59
N ALA A 159 9.36 -14.35 -25.10
CA ALA A 159 9.33 -14.81 -23.71
C ALA A 159 9.43 -13.62 -22.74
N VAL A 160 10.33 -12.66 -22.97
CA VAL A 160 10.46 -11.45 -22.14
C VAL A 160 9.18 -10.61 -22.14
N VAL A 161 8.49 -10.51 -23.28
CA VAL A 161 7.16 -9.85 -23.35
C VAL A 161 6.14 -10.59 -22.48
N CYS A 162 6.12 -11.92 -22.52
CA CYS A 162 5.26 -12.75 -21.68
C CYS A 162 5.53 -12.53 -20.17
N GLU A 163 6.79 -12.45 -19.77
CA GLU A 163 7.21 -12.15 -18.39
C GLU A 163 6.82 -10.72 -17.98
N GLY A 164 6.97 -9.74 -18.88
CA GLY A 164 6.52 -8.37 -18.64
C GLY A 164 5.01 -8.28 -18.41
N LEU A 165 4.22 -8.99 -19.23
CA LEU A 165 2.77 -9.12 -19.03
C LEU A 165 2.44 -9.78 -17.69
N PHE A 166 3.16 -10.82 -17.29
CA PHE A 166 2.98 -11.50 -16.00
C PHE A 166 3.15 -10.55 -14.81
N ILE A 167 4.20 -9.73 -14.82
CA ILE A 167 4.49 -8.75 -13.76
C ILE A 167 3.38 -7.70 -13.68
N LEU A 168 2.93 -7.17 -14.83
CA LEU A 168 1.96 -6.10 -14.87
C LEU A 168 0.52 -6.56 -14.61
N LEU A 169 0.14 -7.76 -15.06
CA LEU A 169 -1.17 -8.33 -14.76
C LEU A 169 -1.34 -8.60 -13.27
N ASN A 170 -0.26 -8.94 -12.55
CA ASN A 170 -0.28 -9.07 -11.09
C ASN A 170 -0.77 -7.77 -10.41
N LYS A 171 -0.29 -6.61 -10.91
CA LYS A 171 -0.69 -5.29 -10.38
C LYS A 171 -2.17 -4.96 -10.62
N ARG A 172 -2.87 -5.69 -11.50
CA ARG A 172 -4.31 -5.49 -11.78
C ARG A 172 -5.24 -6.37 -10.97
N LEU A 173 -4.72 -7.27 -10.15
CA LEU A 173 -5.52 -8.06 -9.22
C LEU A 173 -6.16 -7.12 -8.18
N THR A 174 -7.45 -7.29 -7.93
CA THR A 174 -8.21 -6.43 -7.00
C THR A 174 -8.24 -6.98 -5.58
N VAL A 175 -7.94 -8.27 -5.44
CA VAL A 175 -7.86 -8.98 -4.17
C VAL A 175 -6.39 -9.27 -3.86
N ASP A 176 -5.94 -8.93 -2.65
CA ASP A 176 -4.62 -9.30 -2.16
C ASP A 176 -4.60 -10.82 -1.90
N ILE A 177 -3.83 -11.54 -2.72
CA ILE A 177 -3.64 -12.99 -2.59
C ILE A 177 -2.34 -13.23 -1.81
N PRO A 178 -2.36 -14.01 -0.71
CA PRO A 178 -1.13 -14.39 -0.02
C PRO A 178 -0.13 -15.02 -1.00
N PRO A 179 1.18 -14.71 -0.94
CA PRO A 179 2.15 -15.15 -1.94
C PRO A 179 2.18 -16.68 -2.16
N LEU A 180 2.07 -17.46 -1.08
CA LEU A 180 2.01 -18.92 -1.17
C LEU A 180 0.73 -19.41 -1.88
N ALA A 181 -0.42 -18.80 -1.62
CA ALA A 181 -1.67 -19.12 -2.29
C ALA A 181 -1.63 -18.71 -3.78
N GLN A 182 -1.02 -17.56 -4.09
CA GLN A 182 -0.84 -17.11 -5.47
C GLN A 182 0.08 -18.05 -6.24
N SER A 183 1.24 -18.43 -5.69
CA SER A 183 2.14 -19.43 -6.30
C SER A 183 1.43 -20.76 -6.53
N THR A 184 0.68 -21.26 -5.54
CA THR A 184 -0.09 -22.51 -5.67
C THR A 184 -1.12 -22.44 -6.81
N LEU A 185 -1.85 -21.33 -6.92
CA LEU A 185 -2.79 -21.10 -8.01
C LEU A 185 -2.10 -21.00 -9.38
N MET A 186 -0.99 -20.26 -9.48
CA MET A 186 -0.24 -20.11 -10.73
C MET A 186 0.32 -21.45 -11.21
N THR A 187 0.90 -22.25 -10.31
CA THR A 187 1.41 -23.58 -10.63
C THR A 187 0.28 -24.53 -11.04
N GLY A 188 -0.86 -24.53 -10.33
CA GLY A 188 -1.99 -25.40 -10.67
C GLY A 188 -2.65 -25.05 -12.00
N ILE A 189 -2.89 -23.75 -12.25
CA ILE A 189 -3.42 -23.28 -13.53
C ILE A 189 -2.41 -23.52 -14.65
N GLY A 190 -1.13 -23.22 -14.40
CA GLY A 190 -0.03 -23.48 -15.34
C GLY A 190 0.07 -24.96 -15.73
N PHE A 191 -0.08 -25.88 -14.77
CA PHE A 191 -0.15 -27.31 -15.06
C PHE A 191 -1.32 -27.65 -15.99
N ALA A 192 -2.53 -27.18 -15.67
CA ALA A 192 -3.72 -27.44 -16.47
C ALA A 192 -3.61 -26.88 -17.90
N VAL A 193 -2.95 -25.72 -18.07
CA VAL A 193 -2.71 -25.11 -19.38
C VAL A 193 -1.60 -25.84 -20.14
N ALA A 194 -0.51 -26.25 -19.47
CA ALA A 194 0.64 -26.87 -20.11
C ALA A 194 0.42 -28.35 -20.47
N VAL A 195 -0.40 -29.08 -19.71
CA VAL A 195 -0.63 -30.52 -19.95
C VAL A 195 -1.34 -30.78 -21.28
N ILE A 196 -2.24 -29.88 -21.70
CA ILE A 196 -2.99 -30.01 -22.95
C ILE A 196 -2.04 -30.10 -24.16
N PRO A 197 -1.17 -29.11 -24.43
CA PRO A 197 -0.20 -29.20 -25.53
C PRO A 197 0.87 -30.28 -25.28
N ALA A 198 1.26 -30.56 -24.03
CA ALA A 198 2.25 -31.58 -23.72
C ALA A 198 1.82 -32.99 -24.15
N VAL A 199 0.52 -33.32 -24.09
CA VAL A 199 0.01 -34.62 -24.56
C VAL A 199 0.24 -34.80 -26.06
N PHE A 200 0.25 -33.71 -26.85
CA PHE A 200 0.54 -33.77 -28.28
C PHE A 200 2.05 -33.80 -28.58
N GLU A 201 2.90 -33.34 -27.65
CA GLU A 201 4.37 -33.47 -27.75
C GLU A 201 4.90 -34.81 -27.22
N ALA A 202 4.14 -35.49 -26.35
CA ALA A 202 4.58 -36.75 -25.73
C ALA A 202 4.99 -37.86 -26.74
N PRO A 203 4.35 -38.01 -27.93
CA PRO A 203 4.76 -39.00 -28.93
C PRO A 203 6.10 -38.70 -29.62
N SER A 204 6.62 -37.48 -29.55
CA SER A 204 7.87 -37.06 -30.21
C SER A 204 9.07 -36.91 -29.27
N ALA A 205 8.88 -37.15 -27.96
CA ALA A 205 9.94 -37.08 -26.97
C ALA A 205 10.88 -38.30 -27.07
N GLN A 206 11.97 -38.16 -27.84
CA GLN A 206 13.07 -39.13 -27.85
C GLN A 206 13.78 -39.09 -26.49
N GLY A 207 13.75 -40.21 -25.74
CA GLY A 207 14.61 -40.53 -24.59
C GLY A 207 14.90 -39.43 -23.54
N PHE A 208 14.40 -39.62 -22.31
CA PHE A 208 14.75 -38.74 -21.19
C PHE A 208 16.27 -38.76 -20.89
N SER A 209 16.96 -37.67 -21.20
CA SER A 209 18.33 -37.48 -20.69
C SER A 209 18.32 -37.22 -19.18
N ALA A 210 19.21 -37.89 -18.44
CA ALA A 210 19.36 -37.71 -17.00
C ALA A 210 19.68 -36.24 -16.63
N SER A 211 20.42 -35.52 -17.48
CA SER A 211 20.73 -34.11 -17.28
C SER A 211 19.50 -33.20 -17.45
N ALA A 212 18.60 -33.51 -18.39
CA ALA A 212 17.35 -32.79 -18.58
C ALA A 212 16.39 -33.03 -17.41
N ALA A 213 16.30 -34.28 -16.91
CA ALA A 213 15.50 -34.61 -15.72
C ALA A 213 16.03 -33.88 -14.46
N ALA A 214 17.34 -33.88 -14.24
CA ALA A 214 17.96 -33.15 -13.14
C ALA A 214 17.72 -31.63 -13.25
N ALA A 215 17.76 -31.08 -14.46
CA ALA A 215 17.46 -29.67 -14.71
C ALA A 215 15.99 -29.32 -14.42
N VAL A 216 15.03 -30.19 -14.74
CA VAL A 216 13.61 -30.02 -14.37
C VAL A 216 13.44 -30.00 -12.84
N VAL A 217 14.08 -30.92 -12.12
CA VAL A 217 14.04 -30.96 -10.64
C VAL A 217 14.68 -29.71 -10.03
N TYR A 218 15.80 -29.26 -10.57
CA TYR A 218 16.43 -28.00 -10.17
C TYR A 218 15.48 -26.81 -10.35
N TYR A 219 14.75 -26.77 -11.48
CA TYR A 219 13.78 -25.72 -11.76
C TYR A 219 12.63 -25.67 -10.77
N VAL A 220 12.16 -26.82 -10.28
CA VAL A 220 11.16 -26.90 -9.19
C VAL A 220 11.70 -26.26 -7.90
N GLY A 221 12.97 -26.52 -7.58
CA GLY A 221 13.66 -25.89 -6.46
C GLY A 221 13.81 -24.37 -6.63
N ALA A 222 14.08 -23.92 -7.86
CA ALA A 222 14.17 -22.51 -8.22
C ALA A 222 12.81 -21.77 -8.09
N ASP A 223 11.70 -22.42 -8.46
CA ASP A 223 10.35 -21.87 -8.27
C ASP A 223 10.00 -21.65 -6.80
N ARG A 224 10.37 -22.60 -5.94
CA ARG A 224 10.20 -22.45 -4.49
C ARG A 224 10.99 -21.26 -3.94
N ARG A 225 12.16 -20.95 -4.52
CA ARG A 225 13.02 -19.81 -4.15
C ARG A 225 12.63 -18.49 -4.83
N ARG A 226 11.68 -18.48 -5.77
CA ARG A 226 11.02 -17.25 -6.26
C ARG A 226 9.98 -16.71 -5.26
N LEU A 227 9.57 -17.49 -4.24
CA LEU A 227 8.66 -17.02 -3.19
C LEU A 227 9.18 -15.77 -2.46
N PRO A 228 10.42 -15.72 -1.94
CA PRO A 228 10.95 -14.52 -1.28
C PRO A 228 10.96 -13.26 -2.16
N ALA A 229 11.22 -13.37 -3.47
CA ALA A 229 11.23 -12.22 -4.37
C ALA A 229 9.82 -11.66 -4.66
N LEU A 230 8.82 -12.54 -4.84
CA LEU A 230 7.40 -12.15 -4.92
C LEU A 230 6.86 -11.67 -3.56
N VAL A 231 7.38 -12.21 -2.45
CA VAL A 231 7.08 -11.78 -1.07
C VAL A 231 7.71 -10.41 -0.77
N CYS A 232 8.90 -10.09 -1.27
CA CYS A 232 9.54 -8.78 -1.10
C CYS A 232 8.96 -7.71 -2.05
N GLY A 233 8.54 -8.09 -3.25
CA GLY A 233 7.73 -7.20 -4.11
C GLY A 233 6.30 -6.97 -3.59
N GLY A 234 5.83 -7.80 -2.64
CA GLY A 234 4.45 -7.83 -2.16
C GLY A 234 4.23 -7.57 -0.66
N ARG A 235 5.25 -7.51 0.20
CA ARG A 235 5.08 -7.24 1.64
C ARG A 235 5.34 -5.78 2.00
N LYS A 236 4.20 -5.10 2.23
CA LYS A 236 3.95 -4.08 3.27
C LYS A 236 5.07 -3.05 3.47
N GLY A 237 5.20 -2.15 2.50
CA GLY A 237 5.95 -0.90 2.65
C GLY A 237 5.45 0.22 1.74
N GLU A 238 4.97 -0.10 0.53
CA GLU A 238 4.73 0.92 -0.51
C GLU A 238 3.33 0.86 -1.17
N ARG A 239 2.44 -0.05 -0.79
CA ARG A 239 1.13 -0.24 -1.47
C ARG A 239 -0.10 0.33 -0.76
N HIS A 240 0.03 1.27 0.16
CA HIS A 240 -1.15 1.95 0.75
C HIS A 240 -1.66 3.15 -0.08
N GLY A 241 -0.98 3.54 -1.16
CA GLY A 241 -1.47 4.56 -2.10
C GLY A 241 -2.53 4.05 -3.09
N SER A 242 -2.32 2.88 -3.70
CA SER A 242 -3.04 2.52 -4.94
C SER A 242 -4.24 1.57 -4.80
N LEU A 243 -4.42 0.84 -3.68
CA LEU A 243 -5.56 -0.11 -3.58
C LEU A 243 -6.89 0.55 -3.15
N ALA A 244 -6.83 1.70 -2.46
CA ALA A 244 -8.02 2.53 -2.23
C ALA A 244 -8.57 3.12 -3.55
N PHE A 245 -7.69 3.28 -4.55
CA PHE A 245 -8.01 3.86 -5.86
C PHE A 245 -8.90 2.95 -6.73
N TYR A 246 -8.80 1.62 -6.56
CA TYR A 246 -9.49 0.68 -7.45
C TYR A 246 -10.90 0.27 -7.00
N ARG A 247 -11.26 0.39 -5.72
CA ARG A 247 -12.63 0.11 -5.24
C ARG A 247 -13.64 1.20 -5.64
N ALA A 248 -13.19 2.44 -5.88
CA ALA A 248 -14.07 3.54 -6.25
C ALA A 248 -14.53 3.50 -7.72
N ARG A 249 -13.67 3.06 -8.67
CA ARG A 249 -14.01 3.10 -10.12
C ARG A 249 -14.97 1.99 -10.59
N ALA A 250 -15.03 0.85 -9.90
CA ALA A 250 -15.91 -0.26 -10.30
C ALA A 250 -17.39 -0.05 -9.90
N GLY A 251 -17.66 0.78 -8.88
CA GLY A 251 -19.03 1.14 -8.47
C GLY A 251 -19.71 2.16 -9.39
N VAL A 252 -18.93 2.95 -10.14
CA VAL A 252 -19.44 4.06 -10.95
C VAL A 252 -20.08 3.59 -12.26
N ARG A 253 -19.59 2.51 -12.88
CA ARG A 253 -20.18 2.00 -14.15
C ARG A 253 -21.40 1.09 -13.97
N ARG A 254 -21.67 0.52 -12.78
CA ARG A 254 -22.90 -0.26 -12.53
C ARG A 254 -24.08 0.59 -12.02
N ARG A 255 -23.85 1.81 -11.53
CA ARG A 255 -24.93 2.72 -11.08
C ARG A 255 -25.55 3.57 -12.19
N ALA A 256 -24.95 3.62 -13.39
CA ALA A 256 -25.49 4.34 -14.53
C ALA A 256 -26.62 3.60 -15.29
N ARG A 257 -26.82 2.29 -15.07
CA ARG A 257 -27.92 1.50 -15.69
C ARG A 257 -29.08 1.13 -14.75
N LEU A 258 -29.05 1.58 -13.49
CA LEU A 258 -30.15 1.38 -12.52
C LEU A 258 -30.89 2.68 -12.16
N ARG A 259 -30.58 3.80 -12.84
CA ARG A 259 -31.25 5.09 -12.64
C ARG A 259 -32.53 5.31 -13.46
N HIS A 260 -32.96 4.32 -14.27
CA HIS A 260 -34.19 4.40 -15.07
C HIS A 260 -35.34 3.47 -14.64
N ALA A 261 -35.23 2.75 -13.50
CA ALA A 261 -36.25 1.76 -13.11
C ALA A 261 -36.76 1.87 -11.66
N ARG A 262 -36.64 3.03 -11.00
CA ARG A 262 -37.32 3.28 -9.70
C ARG A 262 -37.87 4.71 -9.60
N ARG A 263 -38.80 5.02 -10.51
CA ARG A 263 -39.87 6.01 -10.31
C ARG A 263 -41.18 5.23 -10.36
N ALA A 264 -41.48 4.53 -9.29
CA ALA A 264 -42.79 3.98 -8.93
C ALA A 264 -42.56 3.11 -7.70
N ASP A 265 -42.91 3.61 -6.53
CA ASP A 265 -43.96 3.00 -5.71
C ASP A 265 -43.86 3.58 -4.29
N ARG A 266 -44.83 4.44 -3.99
CA ARG A 266 -45.17 4.86 -2.63
C ARG A 266 -46.03 3.74 -2.05
N ARG A 267 -45.54 3.00 -1.05
CA ARG A 267 -46.37 2.45 0.04
C ARG A 267 -45.50 1.76 1.10
N GLN A 268 -45.70 2.20 2.34
CA GLN A 268 -45.28 1.53 3.56
C GLN A 268 -45.87 0.10 3.60
N PRO A 269 -45.24 -0.79 4.39
CA PRO A 269 -46.03 -1.40 5.44
C PRO A 269 -45.31 -1.39 6.79
N THR A 270 -46.10 -1.01 7.79
CA THR A 270 -45.86 -1.12 9.21
C THR A 270 -45.82 -2.60 9.62
N CYS A 271 -44.74 -3.05 10.27
CA CYS A 271 -44.73 -4.33 10.98
C CYS A 271 -44.77 -4.09 12.50
N ARG A 272 -45.89 -4.46 13.10
CA ARG A 272 -46.35 -4.22 14.47
C ARG A 272 -45.70 -5.12 15.54
N TYR A 273 -44.58 -5.77 15.25
CA TYR A 273 -44.01 -6.82 16.12
C TYR A 273 -42.81 -6.38 16.98
N CYS A 274 -42.20 -5.21 16.73
CA CYS A 274 -40.96 -4.80 17.42
C CYS A 274 -41.13 -3.73 18.52
N GLN A 275 -42.37 -3.37 18.90
CA GLN A 275 -42.64 -2.29 19.87
C GLN A 275 -43.11 -2.75 21.27
N ARG A 276 -42.97 -4.04 21.63
CA ARG A 276 -43.47 -4.54 22.94
C ARG A 276 -42.46 -5.26 23.86
N ALA A 277 -41.16 -5.28 23.56
CA ALA A 277 -40.22 -6.12 24.31
C ALA A 277 -39.06 -5.43 25.07
N CYS A 278 -39.04 -4.10 25.23
CA CYS A 278 -38.00 -3.43 26.06
C CYS A 278 -38.55 -2.35 27.01
N ARG A 279 -39.72 -2.57 27.59
CA ARG A 279 -40.18 -1.84 28.78
C ARG A 279 -40.65 -2.84 29.83
N GLY A 280 -39.82 -3.11 30.83
CA GLY A 280 -40.23 -3.84 32.03
C GLY A 280 -39.16 -4.74 32.65
N ALA A 281 -38.16 -4.15 33.30
CA ALA A 281 -37.48 -4.76 34.45
C ALA A 281 -36.64 -3.70 35.17
N ARG A 282 -37.31 -2.90 36.01
CA ARG A 282 -36.64 -2.17 37.10
C ARG A 282 -36.56 -3.10 38.31
N ALA A 283 -35.46 -2.92 39.05
CA ALA A 283 -35.29 -3.13 40.49
C ALA A 283 -35.15 -4.57 40.99
N ARG A 284 -33.96 -4.88 41.54
CA ARG A 284 -33.73 -5.17 42.98
C ARG A 284 -32.29 -5.65 43.22
N SER A 285 -31.50 -4.87 43.93
CA SER A 285 -30.62 -5.33 45.02
C SER A 285 -29.88 -4.12 45.59
N GLY A 286 -30.29 -3.70 46.79
CA GLY A 286 -29.62 -2.66 47.55
C GLY A 286 -28.43 -3.23 48.31
N TRP A 287 -27.32 -2.49 48.28
CA TRP A 287 -26.29 -2.55 49.31
C TRP A 287 -25.86 -1.11 49.60
N LYS A 288 -26.07 -0.69 50.85
CA LYS A 288 -25.61 0.59 51.40
C LYS A 288 -24.17 0.42 51.85
N SER A 289 -23.26 1.26 51.35
CA SER A 289 -22.03 1.58 52.06
C SER A 289 -21.84 3.10 52.06
N HIS A 290 -21.83 3.67 53.26
CA HIS A 290 -21.45 5.06 53.52
C HIS A 290 -19.95 5.20 53.31
N SER A 291 -19.50 6.22 52.56
CA SER A 291 -18.38 7.10 52.99
C SER A 291 -18.03 8.14 51.92
N ASN A 292 -18.08 9.40 52.36
CA ASN A 292 -17.34 10.58 51.90
C ASN A 292 -17.44 11.06 50.44
N SER A 293 -18.29 12.06 50.29
CA SER A 293 -18.11 13.24 49.44
C SER A 293 -16.76 13.93 49.70
N ALA A 294 -15.85 13.80 48.74
CA ALA A 294 -14.79 14.77 48.48
C ALA A 294 -14.75 14.99 46.97
N GLY A 295 -14.84 16.25 46.53
CA GLY A 295 -15.06 16.64 45.15
C GLY A 295 -14.04 16.03 44.18
N ARG A 296 -14.55 15.21 43.25
CA ARG A 296 -13.86 14.99 41.97
C ARG A 296 -14.44 16.02 41.01
N GLY A 297 -13.72 17.12 40.83
CA GLY A 297 -13.89 17.89 39.60
C GLY A 297 -13.66 16.93 38.43
N GLU A 298 -14.47 17.02 37.39
CA GLU A 298 -14.24 16.31 36.13
C GLU A 298 -12.83 16.68 35.66
N ILE A 299 -11.88 15.76 35.78
CA ILE A 299 -10.50 15.97 35.32
C ILE A 299 -10.55 15.86 33.79
N GLY A 300 -10.71 17.00 33.11
CA GLY A 300 -10.64 17.08 31.66
C GLY A 300 -9.28 16.60 31.13
N MET A 301 -9.28 16.03 29.93
CA MET A 301 -8.04 15.59 29.27
C MET A 301 -7.19 16.81 28.89
N ARG A 302 -5.88 16.75 29.10
CA ARG A 302 -4.96 17.78 28.61
C ARG A 302 -4.17 17.27 27.41
N PHE A 303 -4.05 18.11 26.39
CA PHE A 303 -3.13 17.93 25.28
C PHE A 303 -1.91 18.83 25.45
N ASN A 304 -0.69 18.30 25.30
CA ASN A 304 0.53 19.10 25.36
C ASN A 304 1.70 18.48 24.57
N HIS A 305 2.81 19.22 24.50
CA HIS A 305 4.11 18.70 24.06
C HIS A 305 5.10 18.71 25.22
N SER A 306 5.89 17.65 25.33
CA SER A 306 6.97 17.53 26.31
C SER A 306 7.95 18.70 26.24
N ALA A 307 8.56 19.05 27.38
CA ALA A 307 9.60 20.08 27.44
C ALA A 307 10.79 19.80 26.51
N ALA A 308 11.16 18.52 26.35
CA ALA A 308 12.22 18.08 25.45
C ALA A 308 11.93 18.45 23.98
N LEU A 309 10.67 18.38 23.54
CA LEU A 309 10.27 18.77 22.19
C LEU A 309 10.38 20.28 21.99
N TRP A 310 9.92 21.08 22.94
CA TRP A 310 10.06 22.55 22.86
C TRP A 310 11.52 22.99 22.82
N GLN A 311 12.40 22.31 23.56
CA GLN A 311 13.83 22.58 23.54
C GLN A 311 14.49 22.15 22.22
N THR A 312 14.12 20.99 21.69
CA THR A 312 14.71 20.46 20.44
C THR A 312 14.18 21.20 19.20
N PHE A 313 12.93 21.67 19.25
CA PHE A 313 12.23 22.35 18.15
C PHE A 313 11.66 23.70 18.64
N PRO A 314 12.49 24.72 18.88
CA PRO A 314 12.02 26.03 19.36
C PRO A 314 11.12 26.75 18.35
N GLU A 315 11.24 26.39 17.07
CA GLU A 315 10.43 26.87 15.94
C GLU A 315 9.00 26.30 15.97
N LEU A 316 8.73 25.29 16.80
CA LEU A 316 7.43 24.62 16.85
C LEU A 316 6.33 25.62 17.18
N ARG A 317 5.28 25.58 16.36
CA ARG A 317 3.99 26.21 16.65
C ARG A 317 2.92 25.15 16.43
N ALA A 318 2.03 25.03 17.41
CA ALA A 318 0.95 24.07 17.36
C ALA A 318 -0.40 24.76 17.58
N GLY A 319 -1.43 24.23 16.94
CA GLY A 319 -2.80 24.64 17.10
C GLY A 319 -3.63 23.44 17.51
N ALA A 320 -4.45 23.58 18.54
CA ALA A 320 -5.35 22.54 19.00
C ALA A 320 -6.80 23.02 18.90
N LEU A 321 -7.69 22.14 18.44
CA LEU A 321 -9.13 22.36 18.48
C LEU A 321 -9.83 21.15 19.10
N TYR A 322 -10.79 21.40 19.99
CA TYR A 322 -11.72 20.40 20.49
C TYR A 322 -13.14 20.73 20.02
N ALA A 323 -13.83 19.71 19.52
CA ALA A 323 -15.22 19.83 19.10
C ALA A 323 -16.03 18.59 19.49
N THR A 324 -17.28 18.82 19.89
CA THR A 324 -18.28 17.79 20.17
C THR A 324 -19.43 17.85 19.16
N GLY A 325 -20.27 16.82 19.13
CA GLY A 325 -21.42 16.77 18.21
C GLY A 325 -21.04 16.43 16.77
N ILE A 326 -19.87 15.81 16.58
CA ILE A 326 -19.45 15.34 15.26
C ILE A 326 -20.31 14.15 14.83
N ASP A 327 -20.62 14.12 13.54
CA ASP A 327 -21.21 12.97 12.87
C ASP A 327 -20.83 12.92 11.38
N ALA A 328 -21.18 11.82 10.73
CA ALA A 328 -20.85 11.56 9.33
C ALA A 328 -21.93 11.99 8.32
N ASN A 329 -23.05 12.56 8.78
CA ASN A 329 -24.21 12.93 7.97
C ASN A 329 -24.18 14.41 7.55
N VAL A 330 -22.98 14.93 7.27
CA VAL A 330 -22.77 16.31 6.86
C VAL A 330 -22.08 16.35 5.51
N ASP A 331 -22.48 17.32 4.68
CA ASP A 331 -21.82 17.62 3.41
C ASP A 331 -20.79 18.75 3.58
N VAL A 332 -19.55 18.46 3.22
CA VAL A 332 -18.41 19.39 3.27
C VAL A 332 -17.77 19.57 1.89
N GLU A 333 -18.45 19.17 0.80
CA GLU A 333 -17.88 19.15 -0.55
C GLU A 333 -17.42 20.53 -1.02
N ALA A 334 -18.18 21.58 -0.69
CA ALA A 334 -17.85 22.95 -1.05
C ALA A 334 -16.52 23.40 -0.42
N SER A 335 -16.32 23.08 0.86
CA SER A 335 -15.08 23.39 1.59
C SER A 335 -13.90 22.59 1.05
N ILE A 336 -14.10 21.29 0.78
CA ILE A 336 -13.07 20.43 0.17
C ILE A 336 -12.65 20.99 -1.20
N THR A 337 -13.62 21.39 -2.02
CA THR A 337 -13.35 21.96 -3.35
C THR A 337 -12.57 23.28 -3.24
N SER A 338 -12.97 24.16 -2.32
CA SER A 338 -12.28 25.43 -2.08
C SER A 338 -10.82 25.23 -1.64
N PHE A 339 -10.56 24.34 -0.69
CA PHE A 339 -9.19 24.04 -0.27
C PHE A 339 -8.38 23.30 -1.35
N GLY A 340 -9.04 22.42 -2.12
CA GLY A 340 -8.42 21.75 -3.26
C GLY A 340 -7.91 22.74 -4.30
N ALA A 341 -8.68 23.78 -4.62
CA ALA A 341 -8.28 24.82 -5.56
C ALA A 341 -7.05 25.62 -5.07
N ILE A 342 -6.96 25.91 -3.76
CA ILE A 342 -5.79 26.56 -3.16
C ILE A 342 -4.55 25.66 -3.31
N ALA A 343 -4.69 24.37 -3.00
CA ALA A 343 -3.60 23.41 -3.11
C ALA A 343 -3.13 23.24 -4.56
N GLU A 344 -4.06 23.17 -5.51
CA GLU A 344 -3.78 23.09 -6.95
C GLU A 344 -2.99 24.31 -7.44
N ALA A 345 -3.46 25.52 -7.12
CA ALA A 345 -2.77 26.75 -7.49
C ALA A 345 -1.33 26.82 -6.93
N ARG A 346 -1.10 26.33 -5.71
CA ARG A 346 0.26 26.25 -5.14
C ARG A 346 1.13 25.22 -5.86
N LEU A 347 0.56 24.06 -6.20
CA LEU A 347 1.27 22.95 -6.85
C LEU A 347 1.61 23.23 -8.32
N ASP A 348 0.90 24.14 -8.97
CA ASP A 348 1.22 24.64 -10.31
C ASP A 348 2.48 25.53 -10.30
N GLY A 349 2.71 26.25 -9.20
CA GLY A 349 3.84 27.17 -9.06
C GLY A 349 5.16 26.53 -8.63
N ALA A 350 5.12 25.42 -7.88
CA ALA A 350 6.33 24.77 -7.35
C ALA A 350 6.09 23.30 -6.98
N GLN A 351 7.15 22.52 -6.84
CA GLN A 351 7.04 21.18 -6.27
C GLN A 351 6.66 21.25 -4.79
N GLU A 352 5.85 20.31 -4.29
CA GLU A 352 5.46 20.27 -2.88
C GLU A 352 6.68 20.18 -1.95
N SER A 353 7.77 19.57 -2.41
CA SER A 353 9.03 19.51 -1.69
C SER A 353 9.72 20.85 -1.49
N GLU A 354 9.35 21.86 -2.28
CA GLU A 354 9.92 23.21 -2.26
C GLU A 354 9.14 24.14 -1.32
N PHE A 355 7.91 23.75 -0.94
CA PHE A 355 7.08 24.52 -0.02
C PHE A 355 7.80 24.73 1.33
N PRO A 356 7.83 25.96 1.89
CA PRO A 356 8.51 26.26 3.15
C PRO A 356 8.12 25.33 4.30
N GLU A 357 6.84 25.00 4.39
CA GLU A 357 6.23 24.12 5.40
C GLU A 357 6.80 22.70 5.29
N ILE A 358 6.85 22.18 4.06
CA ILE A 358 7.36 20.84 3.79
C ILE A 358 8.88 20.78 3.99
N ARG A 359 9.63 21.80 3.56
CA ARG A 359 11.07 21.89 3.81
C ARG A 359 11.38 21.92 5.30
N ALA A 360 10.59 22.63 6.10
CA ALA A 360 10.75 22.67 7.55
C ALA A 360 10.52 21.29 8.18
N TRP A 361 9.46 20.59 7.78
CA TRP A 361 9.23 19.23 8.23
C TRP A 361 10.34 18.27 7.81
N ARG A 362 10.85 18.36 6.56
CA ARG A 362 11.99 17.54 6.14
C ARG A 362 13.25 17.80 6.99
N ARG A 363 13.52 19.05 7.40
CA ARG A 363 14.59 19.36 8.36
C ARG A 363 14.31 18.72 9.72
N GLY A 364 13.08 18.84 10.22
CA GLY A 364 12.66 18.22 11.49
C GLY A 364 12.83 16.70 11.49
N PHE A 365 12.43 16.02 10.41
CA PHE A 365 12.64 14.58 10.25
C PHE A 365 14.12 14.20 10.24
N SER A 366 14.97 14.97 9.55
CA SER A 366 16.42 14.76 9.58
C SER A 366 17.01 14.91 10.98
N LEU A 367 16.56 15.90 11.76
CA LEU A 367 16.99 16.10 13.15
C LEU A 367 16.60 14.92 14.06
N MET A 368 15.46 14.28 13.79
CA MET A 368 15.04 13.03 14.45
C MET A 368 15.75 11.77 13.92
N GLY A 369 16.73 11.90 13.02
CA GLY A 369 17.43 10.76 12.40
C GLY A 369 16.62 10.00 11.34
N LEU A 370 15.50 10.56 10.88
CA LEU A 370 14.65 9.98 9.84
C LEU A 370 15.04 10.51 8.46
N LYS A 371 15.18 9.61 7.48
CA LYS A 371 15.44 9.99 6.08
C LYS A 371 14.19 10.62 5.46
N PRO A 372 14.17 11.91 5.07
CA PRO A 372 12.96 12.57 4.54
C PRO A 372 12.50 12.04 3.17
N THR A 373 13.38 11.32 2.47
CA THR A 373 13.03 10.61 1.22
C THR A 373 12.19 9.36 1.49
N GLN A 374 12.31 8.77 2.68
CA GLN A 374 11.62 7.56 3.11
C GLN A 374 10.38 7.88 3.96
N TYR A 375 10.51 8.83 4.89
CA TYR A 375 9.46 9.25 5.80
C TYR A 375 9.03 10.68 5.49
N ARG A 376 7.72 10.91 5.42
CA ARG A 376 7.13 12.20 5.02
C ARG A 376 6.12 12.65 6.04
N SER A 377 5.98 13.95 6.23
CA SER A 377 4.84 14.47 6.98
C SER A 377 3.52 14.12 6.27
N ALA A 378 2.42 14.10 7.02
CA ALA A 378 1.10 13.83 6.46
C ALA A 378 0.76 14.80 5.32
N SER A 379 1.04 16.10 5.47
CA SER A 379 0.78 17.09 4.43
C SER A 379 1.59 16.85 3.15
N GLU A 380 2.88 16.47 3.24
CA GLU A 380 3.67 16.14 2.06
C GLU A 380 3.10 14.90 1.33
N ALA A 381 2.73 13.87 2.09
CA ALA A 381 2.14 12.66 1.52
C ALA A 381 0.80 12.95 0.82
N LEU A 382 -0.03 13.80 1.41
CA LEU A 382 -1.29 14.26 0.83
C LEU A 382 -1.05 15.08 -0.45
N LEU A 383 -0.15 16.07 -0.43
CA LEU A 383 0.15 16.93 -1.59
C LEU A 383 0.67 16.12 -2.78
N ARG A 384 1.57 15.17 -2.53
CA ARG A 384 2.07 14.24 -3.56
C ARG A 384 0.96 13.43 -4.18
N ARG A 385 0.07 12.89 -3.35
CA ARG A 385 -1.08 12.12 -3.82
C ARG A 385 -2.01 13.00 -4.65
N PHE A 386 -2.32 14.18 -4.16
CA PHE A 386 -3.20 15.12 -4.83
C PHE A 386 -2.65 15.55 -6.19
N ARG A 387 -1.35 15.84 -6.31
CA ARG A 387 -0.71 16.11 -7.61
C ARG A 387 -0.85 14.94 -8.60
N GLN A 388 -0.83 13.70 -8.14
CA GLN A 388 -0.90 12.51 -9.00
C GLN A 388 -2.34 12.15 -9.37
N GLU A 389 -3.28 12.30 -8.43
CA GLU A 389 -4.65 11.77 -8.51
C GLU A 389 -5.72 12.86 -8.68
N HIS A 390 -5.36 14.14 -8.51
CA HIS A 390 -6.24 15.33 -8.46
C HIS A 390 -7.43 15.21 -7.50
N THR A 391 -7.41 14.21 -6.61
CA THR A 391 -8.50 13.87 -5.68
C THR A 391 -7.92 13.20 -4.44
N LEU A 392 -8.67 13.23 -3.34
CA LEU A 392 -8.37 12.49 -2.11
C LEU A 392 -9.41 11.37 -1.86
N PRO A 393 -9.03 10.26 -1.20
CA PRO A 393 -9.98 9.25 -0.76
C PRO A 393 -11.00 9.85 0.22
N ARG A 394 -12.25 9.40 0.12
CA ARG A 394 -13.32 9.75 1.06
C ARG A 394 -13.35 8.76 2.21
N LEU A 395 -13.22 9.26 3.43
CA LEU A 395 -13.14 8.46 4.65
C LEU A 395 -14.29 8.82 5.60
N HIS A 396 -14.30 10.07 6.05
CA HIS A 396 -15.29 10.64 6.97
C HIS A 396 -15.32 12.15 6.70
N PRO A 397 -16.48 12.83 6.66
CA PRO A 397 -16.56 14.25 6.31
C PRO A 397 -15.57 15.14 7.08
N LEU A 398 -15.43 14.94 8.39
CA LEU A 398 -14.42 15.61 9.20
C LEU A 398 -12.97 15.35 8.74
N VAL A 399 -12.62 14.08 8.51
CA VAL A 399 -11.27 13.69 8.08
C VAL A 399 -10.98 14.25 6.69
N ASP A 400 -11.98 14.23 5.80
CA ASP A 400 -11.87 14.74 4.44
C ASP A 400 -11.67 16.26 4.45
N LEU A 401 -12.40 17.00 5.31
CA LEU A 401 -12.23 18.43 5.53
C LEU A 401 -10.83 18.76 6.07
N CYS A 402 -10.37 18.05 7.10
CA CYS A 402 -9.03 18.28 7.67
C CYS A 402 -7.92 17.93 6.68
N ASN A 403 -8.06 16.86 5.90
CA ASN A 403 -7.10 16.54 4.84
C ASN A 403 -7.05 17.61 3.74
N ALA A 404 -8.21 18.15 3.35
CA ALA A 404 -8.27 19.24 2.38
C ALA A 404 -7.63 20.53 2.92
N ALA A 405 -7.89 20.89 4.17
CA ALA A 405 -7.21 22.02 4.82
C ALA A 405 -5.70 21.79 4.95
N SER A 406 -5.27 20.57 5.31
CA SER A 406 -3.86 20.17 5.38
C SER A 406 -3.14 20.32 4.04
N LEU A 407 -3.82 20.01 2.93
CA LEU A 407 -3.33 20.27 1.58
C LEU A 407 -3.16 21.77 1.31
N ALA A 408 -4.21 22.57 1.50
CA ALA A 408 -4.20 23.99 1.18
C ALA A 408 -3.10 24.76 1.92
N PHE A 409 -2.92 24.45 3.20
CA PHE A 409 -1.91 25.08 4.05
C PHE A 409 -0.54 24.40 4.00
N ALA A 410 -0.43 23.20 3.41
CA ALA A 410 0.76 22.34 3.48
C ALA A 410 1.24 22.00 4.91
N ILE A 411 0.33 22.10 5.89
CA ILE A 411 0.59 21.87 7.32
C ILE A 411 -0.05 20.54 7.74
N PRO A 412 0.67 19.62 8.41
CA PRO A 412 0.09 18.38 8.93
C PRO A 412 -1.02 18.63 9.94
N ILE A 413 -2.10 17.86 9.82
CA ILE A 413 -3.25 17.90 10.73
C ILE A 413 -3.55 16.47 11.18
N ALA A 414 -3.57 16.25 12.49
CA ALA A 414 -3.99 15.01 13.12
C ALA A 414 -5.38 15.19 13.72
N VAL A 415 -6.25 14.17 13.59
CA VAL A 415 -7.61 14.19 14.13
C VAL A 415 -7.83 12.93 14.95
N PHE A 416 -8.13 13.09 16.23
CA PHE A 416 -8.26 11.99 17.19
C PHE A 416 -9.68 11.90 17.73
N ASP A 417 -10.20 10.67 17.82
CA ASP A 417 -11.39 10.35 18.63
C ASP A 417 -11.00 10.39 20.12
N VAL A 418 -11.51 11.39 20.84
CA VAL A 418 -11.16 11.64 22.25
C VAL A 418 -11.64 10.51 23.16
N GLU A 419 -12.74 9.84 22.82
CA GLU A 419 -13.27 8.72 23.62
C GLU A 419 -12.35 7.49 23.60
N LYS A 420 -11.32 7.50 22.75
CA LYS A 420 -10.34 6.42 22.62
C LYS A 420 -8.98 6.74 23.24
N ILE A 421 -8.84 7.90 23.88
CA ILE A 421 -7.62 8.34 24.56
C ILE A 421 -7.82 8.14 26.07
N ALA A 422 -6.82 7.57 26.76
CA ALA A 422 -6.86 7.42 28.21
C ALA A 422 -5.99 8.47 28.88
N GLY A 423 -6.60 9.32 29.71
CA GLY A 423 -5.88 10.40 30.41
C GLY A 423 -5.38 11.47 29.44
N ASP A 424 -4.26 12.10 29.78
CA ASP A 424 -3.65 13.19 29.01
C ASP A 424 -3.01 12.65 27.71
N LEU A 425 -3.00 13.47 26.65
CA LEU A 425 -2.33 13.19 25.39
C LEU A 425 -1.09 14.07 25.26
N GLU A 426 0.09 13.47 25.21
CA GLU A 426 1.36 14.18 25.14
C GLU A 426 2.15 13.82 23.88
N VAL A 427 2.68 14.84 23.21
CA VAL A 427 3.69 14.66 22.16
C VAL A 427 5.07 14.59 22.80
N ARG A 428 5.66 13.39 22.80
CA ARG A 428 6.94 13.10 23.47
C ARG A 428 7.77 12.05 22.75
N PRO A 429 9.08 11.97 23.04
CA PRO A 429 9.88 10.80 22.67
C PRO A 429 9.31 9.52 23.33
N ALA A 430 9.24 8.45 22.56
CA ALA A 430 8.82 7.13 23.03
C ALA A 430 9.85 6.50 23.97
N THR A 431 9.38 5.74 24.96
CA THR A 431 10.27 4.90 25.79
C THR A 431 10.60 3.60 25.08
N GLY A 432 9.71 3.12 24.20
CA GLY A 432 9.80 1.84 23.51
C GLY A 432 8.79 0.80 24.02
N ASP A 433 8.17 1.06 25.18
CA ASP A 433 7.18 0.17 25.78
C ASP A 433 5.77 0.44 25.27
N GLU A 434 5.56 1.56 24.57
CA GLU A 434 4.24 1.96 24.13
C GLU A 434 3.65 1.00 23.10
N THR A 435 2.33 0.83 23.14
CA THR A 435 1.61 0.02 22.15
C THR A 435 1.01 0.91 21.06
N TYR A 436 1.18 0.51 19.81
CA TYR A 436 0.63 1.21 18.65
C TYR A 436 -0.26 0.26 17.84
N LEU A 437 -1.56 0.60 17.75
CA LEU A 437 -2.50 -0.16 16.93
C LEU A 437 -2.47 0.33 15.48
N THR A 438 -2.06 -0.51 14.55
CA THR A 438 -2.11 -0.20 13.12
C THR A 438 -3.55 -0.21 12.60
N PHE A 439 -3.81 0.44 11.47
CA PHE A 439 -5.10 0.30 10.76
C PHE A 439 -5.39 -1.14 10.31
N GLY A 440 -4.36 -1.99 10.20
CA GLY A 440 -4.50 -3.42 9.88
C GLY A 440 -4.91 -4.29 11.06
N GLY A 441 -4.95 -3.74 12.28
CA GLY A 441 -5.24 -4.49 13.52
C GLY A 441 -4.01 -5.12 14.18
N ASP A 442 -2.82 -5.01 13.57
CA ASP A 442 -1.56 -5.44 14.15
C ASP A 442 -1.13 -4.45 15.26
N ILE A 443 -0.55 -4.96 16.35
CA ILE A 443 0.10 -4.16 17.39
C ILE A 443 1.59 -4.06 17.09
N GLU A 444 2.13 -2.83 17.09
CA GLU A 444 3.56 -2.54 16.99
C GLU A 444 4.02 -1.74 18.20
N HIS A 445 5.33 -1.64 18.39
CA HIS A 445 5.94 -0.78 19.40
C HIS A 445 6.76 0.32 18.71
N PRO A 446 6.62 1.60 19.13
CA PRO A 446 7.54 2.66 18.76
C PRO A 446 8.98 2.31 19.17
N GLU A 447 9.97 2.75 18.39
CA GLU A 447 11.36 2.60 18.84
C GLU A 447 11.66 3.68 19.90
N PRO A 448 12.57 3.42 20.87
CA PRO A 448 12.98 4.45 21.82
C PRO A 448 13.43 5.73 21.11
N ASN A 449 13.07 6.89 21.67
CA ASN A 449 13.28 8.24 21.11
C ASN A 449 12.49 8.57 19.83
N GLU A 450 11.63 7.69 19.32
CA GLU A 450 10.69 8.06 18.27
C GLU A 450 9.67 9.07 18.81
N VAL A 451 9.48 10.21 18.15
CA VAL A 451 8.44 11.17 18.56
C VAL A 451 7.05 10.58 18.29
N ILE A 452 6.23 10.51 19.33
CA ILE A 452 4.88 9.93 19.29
C ILE A 452 3.86 10.83 20.00
N PHE A 453 2.59 10.62 19.69
CA PHE A 453 1.47 11.08 20.51
C PHE A 453 1.12 9.93 21.44
N ALA A 454 1.41 10.06 22.73
CA ALA A 454 1.19 9.02 23.73
C ALA A 454 0.10 9.44 24.71
N ASP A 455 -0.74 8.49 25.12
CA ASP A 455 -1.69 8.69 26.20
C ASP A 455 -1.17 8.17 27.55
N GLY A 456 -1.97 8.35 28.61
CA GLY A 456 -1.66 7.95 29.98
C GLY A 456 -1.58 6.44 30.22
N GLU A 457 -1.98 5.61 29.25
CA GLU A 457 -1.85 4.15 29.30
C GLU A 457 -0.70 3.63 28.42
N ALA A 458 0.24 4.50 28.03
CA ALA A 458 1.35 4.16 27.15
C ALA A 458 0.88 3.62 25.79
N ARG A 459 -0.18 4.21 25.21
CA ARG A 459 -0.67 3.89 23.87
C ARG A 459 -0.32 5.01 22.92
N ALA A 460 0.29 4.66 21.80
CA ALA A 460 0.66 5.60 20.76
C ALA A 460 -0.52 5.83 19.79
N HIS A 461 -0.95 7.07 19.68
CA HIS A 461 -2.01 7.55 18.80
C HIS A 461 -1.48 8.09 17.46
N ALA A 462 -0.21 8.48 17.41
CA ALA A 462 0.51 8.76 16.19
C ALA A 462 2.01 8.50 16.38
N ARG A 463 2.69 8.17 15.27
CA ARG A 463 4.09 7.72 15.22
C ARG A 463 4.90 8.54 14.24
N ARG A 464 6.20 8.68 14.55
CA ARG A 464 7.17 9.56 13.86
C ARG A 464 6.58 10.96 13.65
N TRP A 465 6.03 11.49 14.75
CA TRP A 465 5.33 12.76 14.87
C TRP A 465 4.09 12.87 13.98
N THR A 466 4.26 13.18 12.69
CA THR A 466 3.17 13.47 11.75
C THR A 466 3.12 12.49 10.58
N ASN A 467 3.77 11.32 10.68
CA ASN A 467 3.85 10.35 9.57
C ASN A 467 2.78 9.26 9.60
N ARG A 468 2.42 8.72 10.78
CA ARG A 468 1.47 7.60 10.89
C ARG A 468 0.48 7.79 12.02
N GLN A 469 -0.81 7.76 11.69
CA GLN A 469 -1.88 7.76 12.68
C GLN A 469 -2.21 6.32 13.14
N SER A 470 -2.59 6.17 14.41
CA SER A 470 -3.05 4.91 14.99
C SER A 470 -4.50 4.61 14.61
N GLY A 471 -4.82 3.33 14.44
CA GLY A 471 -6.20 2.86 14.25
C GLY A 471 -7.04 2.92 15.53
N LEU A 472 -6.42 3.12 16.70
CA LEU A 472 -7.09 3.17 18.00
C LEU A 472 -8.00 4.40 18.14
N SER A 473 -7.43 5.59 17.95
CA SER A 473 -8.13 6.88 18.01
C SER A 473 -8.50 7.44 16.64
N ALA A 474 -8.54 6.59 15.61
CA ALA A 474 -9.01 7.00 14.30
C ALA A 474 -10.51 7.32 14.35
N VAL A 475 -10.90 8.42 13.69
CA VAL A 475 -12.30 8.83 13.56
C VAL A 475 -13.12 7.76 12.85
N ARG A 476 -14.30 7.47 13.41
CA ARG A 476 -15.27 6.49 12.92
C ARG A 476 -16.64 7.15 12.77
N GLN A 477 -17.56 6.42 12.16
CA GLN A 477 -18.97 6.84 12.01
C GLN A 477 -19.67 7.10 13.35
N THR A 478 -19.15 6.54 14.44
CA THR A 478 -19.68 6.68 15.81
C THR A 478 -19.01 7.80 16.61
N THR A 479 -17.93 8.40 16.10
CA THR A 479 -17.14 9.41 16.83
C THR A 479 -17.97 10.67 17.05
N ARG A 480 -18.04 11.15 18.30
CA ARG A 480 -18.82 12.34 18.68
C ARG A 480 -17.96 13.51 19.14
N SER A 481 -16.81 13.23 19.75
CA SER A 481 -15.88 14.22 20.28
C SER A 481 -14.49 14.03 19.68
N VAL A 482 -13.90 15.11 19.19
CA VAL A 482 -12.63 15.07 18.47
C VAL A 482 -11.65 16.11 18.95
N LEU A 483 -10.38 15.73 18.96
CA LEU A 483 -9.24 16.63 19.12
C LEU A 483 -8.54 16.73 17.76
N ILE A 484 -8.41 17.95 17.25
CA ILE A 484 -7.69 18.27 16.01
C ILE A 484 -6.41 18.99 16.40
N VAL A 485 -5.27 18.52 15.91
CA VAL A 485 -3.96 19.10 16.18
C VAL A 485 -3.29 19.44 14.86
N ALA A 486 -2.88 20.69 14.69
CA ALA A 486 -2.09 21.16 13.55
C ALA A 486 -0.72 21.65 14.03
N GLU A 487 0.36 21.29 13.33
CA GLU A 487 1.73 21.58 13.79
C GLU A 487 2.61 22.05 12.64
N ALA A 488 3.43 23.07 12.90
CA ALA A 488 4.32 23.66 11.91
C ALA A 488 5.68 24.05 12.51
N LEU A 489 6.69 24.09 11.63
CA LEU A 489 8.11 24.31 11.98
C LEU A 489 8.78 25.38 11.08
N HIS A 490 8.04 26.00 10.16
CA HIS A 490 8.58 27.00 9.22
C HIS A 490 8.51 28.41 9.82
N ALA A 491 9.23 29.35 9.23
CA ALA A 491 9.38 30.70 9.81
C ALA A 491 8.05 31.45 10.01
N SER A 492 7.07 31.28 9.13
CA SER A 492 5.74 31.88 9.25
C SER A 492 4.72 31.02 10.01
N ALA A 493 5.17 29.95 10.70
CA ALA A 493 4.30 28.97 11.33
C ALA A 493 3.29 29.57 12.29
N GLU A 494 3.65 30.60 13.06
CA GLU A 494 2.76 31.23 14.03
C GLU A 494 1.51 31.84 13.36
N ALA A 495 1.73 32.65 12.32
CA ALA A 495 0.65 33.25 11.55
C ALA A 495 -0.16 32.20 10.78
N ASP A 496 0.51 31.19 10.22
CA ASP A 496 -0.13 30.19 9.36
C ASP A 496 -0.98 29.20 10.16
N ILE A 497 -0.52 28.78 11.36
CA ILE A 497 -1.30 27.98 12.29
C ILE A 497 -2.50 28.80 12.80
N GLY A 498 -2.31 30.07 13.14
CA GLY A 498 -3.41 30.97 13.53
C GLY A 498 -4.51 31.01 12.47
N ARG A 499 -4.15 31.23 11.20
CA ARG A 499 -5.10 31.22 10.08
C ARG A 499 -5.75 29.84 9.88
N LEU A 500 -4.98 28.76 9.95
CA LEU A 500 -5.49 27.40 9.77
C LEU A 500 -6.49 27.02 10.86
N VAL A 501 -6.17 27.28 12.13
CA VAL A 501 -7.03 26.98 13.27
C VAL A 501 -8.33 27.78 13.20
N SER A 502 -8.25 29.09 12.96
CA SER A 502 -9.46 29.92 12.79
C SER A 502 -10.31 29.43 11.61
N THR A 503 -9.68 29.13 10.47
CA THR A 503 -10.38 28.61 9.30
C THR A 503 -11.08 27.29 9.61
N LEU A 504 -10.41 26.35 10.29
CA LEU A 504 -11.02 25.07 10.67
C LEU A 504 -12.15 25.24 11.67
N ALA A 505 -11.98 26.11 12.69
CA ALA A 505 -13.04 26.41 13.65
C ALA A 505 -14.31 26.91 12.94
N ASP A 506 -14.17 27.84 11.99
CA ASP A 506 -15.28 28.36 11.20
C ASP A 506 -15.94 27.27 10.34
N GLN A 507 -15.14 26.40 9.70
CA GLN A 507 -15.68 25.30 8.90
C GLN A 507 -16.42 24.27 9.76
N LEU A 508 -15.91 23.98 10.97
CA LEU A 508 -16.56 23.08 11.91
C LEU A 508 -17.89 23.65 12.40
N ALA A 509 -17.93 24.92 12.79
CA ALA A 509 -19.15 25.58 13.25
C ALA A 509 -20.22 25.73 12.15
N LYS A 510 -19.81 25.79 10.87
CA LYS A 510 -20.73 25.81 9.72
C LYS A 510 -21.31 24.43 9.40
N ALA A 511 -20.49 23.39 9.53
CA ALA A 511 -20.82 22.05 9.08
C ALA A 511 -21.51 21.21 10.18
N TRP A 512 -21.13 21.39 11.44
CA TRP A 512 -21.70 20.70 12.59
C TRP A 512 -22.31 21.69 13.58
N PRO A 513 -23.27 21.27 14.43
CA PRO A 513 -23.73 22.04 15.59
C PRO A 513 -22.68 22.03 16.72
N ALA A 514 -21.43 22.31 16.36
CA ALA A 514 -20.28 22.28 17.25
C ALA A 514 -19.86 23.71 17.59
N ALA A 515 -19.50 23.93 18.86
CA ALA A 515 -18.80 25.13 19.31
C ALA A 515 -17.34 24.76 19.55
N PRO A 516 -16.48 24.77 18.51
CA PRO A 516 -15.10 24.33 18.66
C PRO A 516 -14.33 25.25 19.61
N LYS A 517 -13.73 24.67 20.65
CA LYS A 517 -12.72 25.35 21.48
C LYS A 517 -11.39 25.28 20.74
N ALA A 518 -10.65 26.38 20.65
CA ALA A 518 -9.38 26.40 19.94
C ALA A 518 -8.32 27.17 20.75
N ALA A 519 -7.06 26.74 20.64
CA ALA A 519 -5.93 27.46 21.20
C ALA A 519 -4.67 27.30 20.33
N LEU A 520 -3.80 28.32 20.40
CA LEU A 520 -2.44 28.25 19.89
C LEU A 520 -1.51 27.87 21.04
N LEU A 521 -0.63 26.90 20.78
CA LEU A 521 0.30 26.36 21.75
C LEU A 521 1.72 26.78 21.39
N SER A 522 2.47 27.11 22.44
CA SER A 522 3.88 27.49 22.39
C SER A 522 4.58 26.99 23.65
N ALA A 523 5.91 27.12 23.72
CA ALA A 523 6.66 26.81 24.94
C ALA A 523 6.15 27.60 26.17
N ALA A 524 5.63 28.82 25.98
CA ALA A 524 5.06 29.65 27.05
C ALA A 524 3.62 29.26 27.43
N SER A 525 2.91 28.56 26.55
CA SER A 525 1.54 28.07 26.79
C SER A 525 1.39 26.70 26.14
N PRO A 526 1.97 25.65 26.75
CA PRO A 526 2.16 24.36 26.09
C PRO A 526 0.96 23.41 26.23
N HIS A 527 -0.08 23.80 26.97
CA HIS A 527 -1.21 22.93 27.29
C HIS A 527 -2.53 23.43 26.69
N PHE A 528 -3.35 22.48 26.27
CA PHE A 528 -4.73 22.69 25.84
C PHE A 528 -5.66 21.76 26.63
N GLU A 529 -6.68 22.33 27.25
CA GLU A 529 -7.71 21.56 27.95
C GLU A 529 -8.82 21.16 26.97
N VAL A 530 -9.09 19.87 26.90
CA VAL A 530 -10.09 19.24 26.03
C VAL A 530 -11.40 19.05 26.76
#